data_AF-A0A2G2B7H8-F1
#
_entry.id   AF-A0A2G2B7H8-F1
#
_cell.length_a   1.000
_cell.length_b   1.000
_cell.length_c   1.000
_cell.angle_alpha   90.00
_cell.angle_beta   90.00
_cell.angle_gamma   90.00
#
_symmetry.space_group_name_H-M   'P 1'
#
loop_
_entity.id
_entity.type
_entity.pdbx_description
1 polymer ?
#
loop_
_entity_poly.entity_id
_entity_poly.type
_entity_poly.pdbx_seq_one_letter_code
_entity_poly.pdbx_strand_id
1 'polypeptide(L)' 'VRKIIYTTNAIESLNRVIRKTTKTRGSFPTDDAAIKLIYRAIRNFEKPDRCVREWVDARNQFAILSPERFNK' A
#
# COMPACT_ATOMS: atom_id res chain seq x y z
N VAL A 1 -3.18 -12.09 -12.22
CA VAL A 1 -2.99 -10.64 -12.52
C VAL A 1 -4.25 -9.78 -12.32
N ARG A 2 -5.38 -10.01 -13.03
CA ARG A 2 -6.57 -9.12 -13.00
C ARG A 2 -7.13 -8.81 -11.60
N LYS A 3 -7.22 -9.81 -10.72
CA LYS A 3 -7.68 -9.59 -9.33
C LYS A 3 -6.79 -8.62 -8.54
N ILE A 4 -5.47 -8.65 -8.75
CA ILE A 4 -4.55 -7.75 -8.06
C ILE A 4 -4.64 -6.32 -8.62
N ILE A 5 -4.77 -6.17 -9.94
CA ILE A 5 -4.82 -4.86 -10.60
C ILE A 5 -6.15 -4.16 -10.35
N TYR A 6 -7.27 -4.88 -10.49
CA TYR A 6 -8.60 -4.27 -10.47
C TYR A 6 -9.23 -4.17 -9.07
N THR A 7 -8.61 -4.75 -8.04
CA THR A 7 -9.12 -4.57 -6.67
C THR A 7 -8.58 -3.27 -6.10
N THR A 8 -9.50 -2.37 -5.71
CA THR A 8 -9.20 -1.16 -4.94
C THR A 8 -8.86 -1.47 -3.49
N ASN A 9 -9.02 -2.72 -3.04
CA ASN A 9 -8.80 -3.20 -1.67
C ASN A 9 -7.48 -2.71 -1.05
N ALA A 10 -6.38 -2.71 -1.81
CA ALA A 10 -5.09 -2.24 -1.31
C ALA A 10 -5.12 -0.73 -0.97
N ILE A 11 -5.58 0.09 -1.92
CA ILE A 11 -5.71 1.54 -1.76
C ILE A 11 -6.74 1.89 -0.68
N GLU A 12 -7.89 1.23 -0.69
CA GLU A 12 -8.94 1.39 0.32
C GLU A 12 -8.47 1.01 1.72
N SER A 13 -7.71 -0.08 1.85
CA SER A 13 -7.16 -0.52 3.14
C SER A 13 -6.16 0.50 3.72
N LEU A 14 -5.33 1.12 2.87
CA LEU A 14 -4.43 2.20 3.27
C LEU A 14 -5.22 3.46 3.67
N ASN A 15 -6.16 3.87 2.82
CA ASN A 15 -7.03 5.02 3.08
C ASN A 15 -7.83 4.86 4.38
N ARG A 16 -8.30 3.65 4.69
CA ARG A 16 -8.99 3.35 5.95
C ARG A 16 -8.08 3.59 7.15
N VAL A 17 -6.81 3.19 7.09
CA VAL A 17 -5.85 3.41 8.18
C VAL A 17 -5.53 4.90 8.33
N ILE A 18 -5.29 5.61 7.24
CA ILE A 18 -5.02 7.05 7.25
C ILE A 18 -6.22 7.82 7.83
N ARG A 19 -7.45 7.52 7.38
CA ARG A 19 -8.67 8.15 7.92
C ARG A 19 -8.85 7.87 9.41
N LYS A 20 -8.53 6.65 9.86
CA LYS A 20 -8.63 6.30 11.28
C LYS A 20 -7.65 7.13 12.11
N THR A 21 -6.38 7.22 11.69
CA THR A 21 -5.35 7.93 12.45
C THR A 21 -5.57 9.44 12.49
N THR A 22 -6.04 10.03 11.38
CA THR A 22 -6.36 11.47 11.34
C THR A 22 -7.61 11.80 12.16
N LYS A 23 -8.68 11.00 12.06
CA LYS A 23 -9.92 11.20 12.83
C LYS A 23 -9.68 11.18 14.35
N THR A 24 -8.78 10.32 14.84
CA THR A 24 -8.46 10.23 16.28
C THR A 24 -7.78 11.49 16.83
N ARG A 25 -7.01 12.22 16.01
CA ARG A 25 -6.22 13.37 16.50
C ARG A 25 -6.95 14.72 16.41
N GLY A 26 -7.94 14.86 15.53
CA GLY A 26 -8.88 15.98 15.48
C GLY A 26 -8.30 17.30 14.95
N SER A 27 -7.29 17.87 15.62
CA SER A 27 -6.64 19.13 15.24
C SER A 27 -5.12 19.00 15.27
N PHE A 28 -4.44 19.71 14.37
CA PHE A 28 -2.98 19.70 14.25
C PHE A 28 -2.44 21.12 14.48
N PRO A 29 -1.37 21.28 15.29
CA PRO A 29 -0.80 22.60 15.57
C PRO A 29 -0.02 23.17 14.39
N THR A 30 0.49 22.32 13.49
CA THR A 30 1.21 22.71 12.27
C THR A 30 1.00 21.66 11.17
N ASP A 31 1.18 22.06 9.91
CA ASP A 31 1.09 21.14 8.76
C ASP A 31 2.14 20.02 8.84
N ASP A 32 3.35 20.33 9.32
CA ASP A 32 4.42 19.35 9.53
C ASP A 32 4.03 18.27 10.55
N ALA A 33 3.26 18.63 11.59
CA ALA A 33 2.74 17.66 12.55
C ALA A 33 1.71 16.69 11.91
N ALA A 34 0.92 17.17 10.94
CA ALA A 34 0.00 16.34 10.17
C ALA A 34 0.74 15.40 9.22
N ILE A 35 1.74 15.91 8.48
CA ILE A 35 2.58 15.13 7.57
C ILE A 35 3.30 14.01 8.32
N LYS A 36 3.93 14.32 9.47
CA LYS A 36 4.61 13.33 10.33
C LYS A 36 3.68 12.23 10.81
N LEU A 37 2.41 12.54 11.09
CA LEU A 37 1.44 11.53 11.49
C LEU A 37 1.13 10.58 10.32
N ILE A 38 0.86 11.12 9.13
CA ILE A 38 0.56 10.31 7.93
C ILE A 38 1.76 9.43 7.61
N TYR A 39 2.99 9.97 7.67
CA TYR A 39 4.22 9.20 7.50
C TYR A 39 4.30 8.02 8.47
N ARG A 40 4.07 8.24 9.76
CA ARG A 40 4.06 7.16 10.76
C ARG A 40 2.95 6.14 10.50
N ALA A 41 1.78 6.58 10.06
CA ALA A 41 0.66 5.69 9.74
C ALA A 41 0.99 4.76 8.55
N ILE A 42 1.61 5.31 7.49
CA ILE A 42 2.08 4.53 6.34
C ILE A 42 3.18 3.56 6.76
N ARG A 43 4.18 4.03 7.52
CA ARG A 43 5.28 3.19 8.00
C ARG A 43 4.81 2.01 8.84
N ASN A 44 3.81 2.22 9.69
CA ASN A 44 3.20 1.15 10.48
C ASN A 44 2.30 0.22 9.65
N PHE A 45 1.81 0.67 8.49
CA PHE A 45 1.01 -0.12 7.56
C PHE A 45 1.89 -1.07 6.73
N GLU A 46 3.08 -0.63 6.34
CA GLU A 46 4.11 -1.36 5.58
C GLU A 46 4.82 -2.47 6.39
N LYS A 47 4.07 -3.27 7.16
CA LYS A 47 4.67 -4.39 7.87
C LYS A 47 5.18 -5.46 6.88
N PRO A 48 6.37 -6.05 7.12
CA PRO A 48 7.01 -7.00 6.20
C PRO A 48 6.28 -8.34 6.08
N ASP A 49 5.34 -8.63 6.96
CA ASP A 49 4.56 -9.87 7.01
C ASP A 49 3.35 -9.90 6.05
N ARG A 50 3.06 -8.80 5.36
CA ARG A 50 1.94 -8.72 4.42
C ARG A 50 2.29 -9.31 3.06
N CYS A 51 2.14 -10.63 2.92
CA CYS A 51 2.15 -11.29 1.62
C CYS A 51 0.80 -11.13 0.90
N VAL A 52 0.83 -10.56 -0.31
CA VAL A 52 -0.33 -10.59 -1.21
C VAL A 52 -0.44 -12.02 -1.77
N ARG A 53 -1.53 -12.73 -1.43
CA ARG A 53 -1.71 -14.17 -1.68
C ARG A 53 -1.42 -14.57 -3.13
N GLU A 54 -1.90 -13.80 -4.10
CA GLU A 54 -1.81 -14.12 -5.52
C GLU A 54 -0.60 -13.47 -6.22
N TRP A 55 0.31 -12.84 -5.46
CA TRP A 55 1.41 -12.06 -6.05
C TRP A 55 2.40 -12.93 -6.81
N VAL A 56 2.74 -14.11 -6.30
CA VAL A 56 3.71 -15.02 -6.94
C VAL A 56 3.20 -15.43 -8.33
N ASP A 57 1.94 -15.85 -8.43
CA ASP A 57 1.33 -16.23 -9.70
C ASP A 57 1.25 -15.04 -10.67
N ALA A 58 0.92 -13.85 -10.16
CA ALA A 58 0.88 -12.66 -10.99
C ALA A 58 2.27 -12.24 -11.48
N ARG A 59 3.31 -12.35 -10.64
CA ARG A 59 4.70 -12.10 -11.01
C ARG A 59 5.16 -13.04 -12.12
N ASN A 60 4.84 -14.33 -12.03
CA ASN A 60 5.17 -15.30 -13.07
C ASN A 60 4.49 -14.95 -14.40
N GLN A 61 3.23 -14.51 -14.37
CA GLN A 61 2.54 -14.02 -15.57
C GLN A 61 3.22 -12.77 -16.15
N PHE A 62 3.66 -11.83 -15.31
CA PHE A 62 4.39 -10.65 -15.78
C PHE A 62 5.76 -10.99 -16.38
N ALA A 63 6.47 -11.98 -15.81
CA ALA A 63 7.75 -12.44 -16.34
C ALA A 63 7.63 -13.05 -17.74
N ILE A 64 6.53 -13.76 -18.02
CA ILE A 64 6.25 -14.31 -19.36
C ILE A 64 5.84 -13.21 -20.35
N LEU A 65 5.04 -12.23 -19.91
CA LEU A 65 4.53 -11.16 -20.78
C LEU A 65 5.58 -10.08 -21.11
N SER A 66 6.58 -9.90 -20.26
CA SER A 66 7.62 -8.86 -20.40
C SER A 66 9.01 -9.38 -20.03
N PRO A 67 9.51 -10.43 -20.71
CA PRO A 67 10.78 -11.09 -20.37
C PRO A 67 11.98 -10.13 -20.39
N GLU A 68 11.96 -9.13 -21.26
CA GLU A 68 13.00 -8.09 -21.38
C GLU A 68 13.17 -7.23 -20.11
N ARG A 69 12.14 -7.15 -19.25
CA ARG A 69 12.19 -6.41 -17.99
C ARG A 69 12.63 -7.26 -16.80
N PHE A 70 12.55 -8.59 -16.93
CA PHE A 70 12.87 -9.53 -15.85
C PHE A 70 14.24 -10.22 -16.03
N ASN A 71 14.81 -10.21 -17.23
CA ASN A 71 16.10 -10.84 -17.55
C ASN A 71 17.31 -9.90 -17.42
N LYS A 72 17.28 -8.95 -16.47
CA LYS A 72 18.46 -8.15 -16.11
C LYS A 72 19.22 -8.79 -14.96
#